data_AF-A0A6I2MNY3-F1
#
_entry.id   AF-A0A6I2MNY3-F1
#
_cell.length_a   1.000
_cell.length_b   1.000
_cell.length_c   1.000
_cell.angle_alpha   90.00
_cell.angle_beta   90.00
_cell.angle_gamma   90.00
#
_symmetry.space_group_name_H-M   'P 1'
#
loop_
_entity.id
_entity.type
_entity.pdbx_description
1 polymer ?
#
loop_
_entity_poly.entity_id
_entity_poly.type
_entity_poly.pdbx_seq_one_letter_code
_entity_poly.pdbx_strand_id
1 'polypeptide(L)'
;MEKVVIGLSGGVDSSVAAYLLKEQGYEVIGLFMKNWHDDSVTISEECPWLEDSNDALIVAEKLGIPFQTVDLSVEYKERIVDYMFDEYEKGRTPNPDVLCNREIKFDVFMKIAMKLGADYVATGHYCRKDSFINEKGEETFRLLSGKDGNKDQSYFLCQLSQEQLSKTLFPIGEIIKPEVRKIAAENDLITADKKDSQGLCFIGKVRLPDFLQQKLRPKKGVIVEVPEGLGVYNEKIPDFDTKEEELLYFSKKPVYSIEDGKTVGQHQGAHYFTKGQRKGLDVGGTKEPLYVIETDVNENVIYTGQGKSHPGLYRKTLFVSNDELHWIRTDLTMKEGESMNVMARIRYRQPLQKAILYKVADGLYVDFEEKQSAITEGQFVAWYNDDELLGSGVIS
;
A
#
# COMPACT_ATOMS: atom_id res chain seq x y z
N MET A 1 23.44 -26.73 0.58
CA MET A 1 23.37 -25.27 0.32
C MET A 1 21.92 -24.97 0.12
N GLU A 2 21.32 -24.09 0.94
CA GLU A 2 19.91 -23.75 0.77
C GLU A 2 19.73 -22.93 -0.51
N LYS A 3 18.63 -23.16 -1.22
CA LYS A 3 18.33 -22.51 -2.48
C LYS A 3 17.36 -21.35 -2.30
N VAL A 4 17.70 -20.20 -2.88
CA VAL A 4 16.90 -18.97 -2.80
C VAL A 4 16.55 -18.49 -4.19
N VAL A 5 15.26 -18.35 -4.46
CA VAL A 5 14.79 -17.68 -5.67
C VAL A 5 14.52 -16.21 -5.34
N ILE A 6 15.25 -15.30 -5.99
CA ILE A 6 15.09 -13.86 -5.77
C ILE A 6 14.35 -13.20 -6.92
N GLY A 7 13.35 -12.39 -6.57
CA GLY A 7 12.67 -11.51 -7.53
C GLY A 7 13.61 -10.39 -7.98
N LEU A 8 14.17 -10.52 -9.18
CA LEU A 8 15.01 -9.49 -9.80
C LEU A 8 14.13 -8.60 -10.67
N SER A 9 13.92 -7.35 -10.25
CA SER A 9 13.05 -6.39 -10.97
C SER A 9 13.81 -5.46 -11.91
N GLY A 10 15.11 -5.66 -12.10
CA GLY A 10 15.98 -4.71 -12.80
C GLY A 10 16.30 -3.44 -11.99
N GLY A 11 15.98 -3.41 -10.69
CA GLY A 11 16.29 -2.30 -9.79
C GLY A 11 17.54 -2.56 -8.96
N VAL A 12 18.14 -1.49 -8.42
CA VAL A 12 19.35 -1.59 -7.58
C VAL A 12 19.12 -2.43 -6.31
N ASP A 13 17.92 -2.36 -5.74
CA ASP A 13 17.59 -3.01 -4.47
C ASP A 13 17.57 -4.53 -4.59
N SER A 14 16.90 -5.07 -5.62
CA SER A 14 16.91 -6.51 -5.90
C SER A 14 18.29 -7.01 -6.33
N SER A 15 19.07 -6.17 -7.01
CA SER A 15 20.41 -6.53 -7.49
C SER A 15 21.39 -6.72 -6.33
N VAL A 16 21.40 -5.78 -5.39
CA VAL A 16 22.21 -5.88 -4.18
C VAL A 16 21.70 -6.99 -3.27
N ALA A 17 20.38 -7.19 -3.17
CA ALA A 17 19.84 -8.32 -2.42
C ALA A 17 20.32 -9.67 -2.97
N ALA A 18 20.37 -9.85 -4.30
CA ALA A 18 20.90 -11.06 -4.93
C ALA A 18 22.39 -11.25 -4.64
N TYR A 19 23.18 -10.17 -4.77
CA TYR A 19 24.59 -10.17 -4.44
C TYR A 19 24.85 -10.61 -2.99
N LEU A 20 24.13 -10.03 -2.02
CA LEU A 20 24.29 -10.36 -0.61
C LEU A 20 23.95 -11.82 -0.29
N LEU A 21 22.89 -12.36 -0.90
CA LEU A 21 22.55 -13.78 -0.75
C LEU A 21 23.65 -14.69 -1.30
N LYS A 22 24.24 -14.31 -2.44
CA LYS A 22 25.36 -15.08 -3.00
C LYS A 22 26.58 -15.05 -2.08
N GLU A 23 26.92 -13.88 -1.54
CA GLU A 23 28.03 -13.73 -0.57
C GLU A 23 27.80 -14.51 0.73
N GLN A 24 26.53 -14.66 1.14
CA GLN A 24 26.14 -15.49 2.29
C GLN A 24 26.19 -17.00 2.00
N GLY A 25 26.49 -17.40 0.76
CA GLY A 25 26.68 -18.80 0.37
C GLY A 25 25.39 -19.53 0.00
N TYR A 26 24.31 -18.82 -0.36
CA TYR A 26 23.09 -19.46 -0.89
C TYR A 26 23.24 -19.87 -2.35
N GLU A 27 22.48 -20.88 -2.77
CA GLU A 27 22.25 -21.16 -4.19
C GLU A 27 21.19 -20.20 -4.72
N VAL A 28 21.62 -19.11 -5.37
CA VAL A 28 20.72 -18.04 -5.80
C VAL A 28 20.26 -18.26 -7.24
N ILE A 29 18.95 -18.17 -7.48
CA ILE A 29 18.34 -18.12 -8.81
C ILE A 29 17.58 -16.80 -8.95
N GLY A 30 17.92 -16.03 -9.97
CA GLY A 30 17.22 -14.79 -10.32
C GLY A 30 15.97 -15.05 -11.15
N LEU A 31 14.86 -14.40 -10.79
CA LEU A 31 13.61 -14.58 -11.51
C LEU A 31 12.93 -13.22 -11.72
N PHE A 32 12.69 -12.86 -12.98
CA PHE A 32 12.02 -11.62 -13.39
C PHE A 32 10.53 -11.89 -13.65
N MET A 33 9.66 -11.07 -13.06
CA MET A 33 8.20 -11.17 -13.22
C MET A 33 7.69 -10.17 -14.26
N LYS A 34 7.19 -10.66 -15.38
CA LYS A 34 6.46 -9.87 -16.37
C LYS A 34 4.98 -9.86 -15.98
N ASN A 35 4.58 -8.82 -15.24
CA ASN A 35 3.24 -8.72 -14.65
C ASN A 35 2.25 -7.89 -15.47
N TRP A 36 2.72 -7.03 -16.36
CA TRP A 36 1.82 -6.23 -17.18
C TRP A 36 2.47 -5.90 -18.52
N HIS A 37 1.70 -6.06 -19.57
CA HIS A 37 1.96 -5.49 -20.89
C HIS A 37 0.61 -5.07 -21.44
N ASP A 38 0.42 -3.78 -21.64
CA ASP A 38 -0.71 -3.30 -22.40
C ASP A 38 -0.17 -2.22 -23.33
N ASP A 39 -0.04 -2.60 -24.59
CA ASP A 39 0.53 -1.76 -25.65
C ASP A 39 -0.42 -0.60 -26.01
N SER A 40 -1.63 -0.54 -25.44
CA SER A 40 -2.64 0.48 -25.77
C SER A 40 -2.60 1.76 -24.91
N VAL A 41 -1.83 1.78 -23.81
CA VAL A 41 -1.96 2.80 -22.75
C VAL A 41 -0.63 3.43 -22.32
N THR A 42 0.50 2.89 -22.78
CA THR A 42 1.81 3.47 -22.47
C THR A 42 2.00 4.76 -23.26
N ILE A 43 2.39 5.84 -22.55
CA ILE A 43 2.68 7.15 -23.16
C ILE A 43 3.88 7.06 -24.14
N SER A 44 4.66 5.98 -24.04
CA SER A 44 5.76 5.61 -24.93
C SER A 44 5.45 4.31 -25.68
N GLU A 45 5.87 4.23 -26.95
CA GLU A 45 5.95 2.97 -27.73
C GLU A 45 6.98 1.98 -27.17
N GLU A 46 7.71 2.37 -26.12
CA GLU A 46 8.69 1.55 -25.41
C GLU A 46 7.98 0.68 -24.37
N CYS A 47 8.11 -0.64 -24.48
CA CYS A 47 7.68 -1.59 -23.45
C CYS A 47 8.62 -1.48 -22.22
N PRO A 48 8.20 -0.87 -21.11
CA PRO A 48 9.12 -0.53 -20.01
C PRO A 48 9.75 -1.76 -19.34
N TRP A 49 9.04 -2.90 -19.38
CA TRP A 49 9.51 -4.15 -18.79
C TRP A 49 10.70 -4.77 -19.52
N LEU A 50 10.94 -4.44 -20.80
CA LEU A 50 12.07 -4.98 -21.57
C LEU A 50 13.40 -4.45 -21.03
N GLU A 51 13.48 -3.15 -20.77
CA GLU A 51 14.68 -2.53 -20.18
C GLU A 51 14.96 -3.09 -18.78
N ASP A 52 13.93 -3.17 -17.94
CA ASP A 52 14.04 -3.73 -16.60
C ASP A 52 14.46 -5.22 -16.62
N SER A 53 13.94 -6.00 -17.57
CA SER A 53 14.31 -7.41 -17.75
C SER A 53 15.75 -7.57 -18.22
N ASN A 54 16.21 -6.72 -19.15
CA ASN A 54 17.60 -6.72 -19.62
C ASN A 54 18.58 -6.34 -18.50
N ASP A 55 18.26 -5.33 -17.69
CA ASP A 55 19.08 -4.96 -16.53
C ASP A 55 19.16 -6.12 -15.52
N ALA A 56 18.04 -6.81 -15.28
CA ALA A 56 18.01 -7.98 -14.40
C ALA A 56 18.87 -9.14 -14.94
N LEU A 57 18.85 -9.38 -16.24
CA LEU A 57 19.69 -10.38 -16.91
C LEU A 57 21.18 -10.03 -16.77
N ILE A 58 21.57 -8.78 -17.06
CA ILE A 58 22.97 -8.33 -16.96
C ILE A 58 23.48 -8.46 -15.52
N VAL A 59 22.64 -8.14 -14.52
CA VAL A 59 22.97 -8.35 -13.11
C VAL A 59 23.16 -9.84 -12.82
N ALA A 60 22.26 -10.71 -13.29
CA ALA A 60 22.36 -12.14 -13.07
C ALA A 60 23.63 -12.73 -13.71
N GLU A 61 23.99 -12.30 -14.92
CA GLU A 61 25.23 -12.69 -15.60
C GLU A 61 26.47 -12.23 -14.83
N LYS A 62 26.51 -10.97 -14.39
CA LYS A 62 27.59 -10.40 -13.56
C LYS A 62 27.76 -11.18 -12.26
N LEU A 63 26.64 -11.58 -11.64
CA LEU A 63 26.62 -12.39 -10.43
C LEU A 63 26.81 -13.89 -10.72
N GLY A 64 26.87 -14.33 -11.97
CA GLY A 64 26.99 -15.75 -12.32
C GLY A 64 25.88 -16.63 -11.72
N ILE A 65 24.64 -16.12 -11.66
CA ILE A 65 23.47 -16.85 -11.15
C ILE A 65 22.51 -17.20 -12.30
N PRO A 66 21.79 -18.33 -12.24
CA PRO A 66 20.76 -18.64 -13.23
C PRO A 66 19.67 -17.57 -13.24
N PHE A 67 19.16 -17.26 -14.43
CA PHE A 67 18.11 -16.26 -14.63
C PHE A 67 16.96 -16.81 -15.46
N GLN A 68 15.72 -16.53 -15.04
CA GLN A 68 14.52 -16.86 -15.78
C GLN A 68 13.51 -15.71 -15.75
N THR A 69 12.68 -15.64 -16.78
CA THR A 69 11.53 -14.74 -16.82
C THR A 69 10.25 -15.55 -16.75
N VAL A 70 9.28 -15.07 -15.98
CA VAL A 70 7.93 -15.65 -15.92
C VAL A 70 6.90 -14.59 -16.26
N ASP A 71 5.90 -15.00 -17.03
CA ASP A 71 4.75 -14.17 -17.36
C ASP A 71 3.65 -14.44 -16.34
N LEU A 72 3.30 -13.40 -15.57
CA LEU A 72 2.22 -13.43 -14.58
C LEU A 72 1.13 -12.40 -14.93
N SER A 73 1.06 -11.99 -16.20
CA SER A 73 0.16 -10.92 -16.63
C SER A 73 -1.31 -11.27 -16.48
N VAL A 74 -1.66 -12.56 -16.62
CA VAL A 74 -3.02 -13.05 -16.42
C VAL A 74 -3.41 -12.92 -14.95
N GLU A 75 -2.61 -13.46 -14.04
CA GLU A 75 -2.87 -13.41 -12.60
C GLU A 75 -2.85 -11.98 -12.07
N TYR A 76 -1.93 -11.14 -12.54
CA TYR A 76 -1.85 -9.73 -12.16
C TYR A 76 -3.09 -8.97 -12.64
N LYS A 77 -3.55 -9.21 -13.87
CA LYS A 77 -4.78 -8.59 -14.37
C LYS A 77 -5.98 -8.95 -13.51
N GLU A 78 -6.20 -10.24 -13.29
CA GLU A 78 -7.38 -10.73 -12.57
C GLU A 78 -7.37 -10.30 -11.09
N ARG A 79 -6.23 -10.39 -10.42
CA ARG A 79 -6.15 -10.17 -8.96
C ARG A 79 -5.90 -8.72 -8.56
N ILE A 80 -5.26 -7.93 -9.42
CA ILE A 80 -4.86 -6.55 -9.09
C ILE A 80 -5.63 -5.55 -9.91
N VAL A 81 -5.61 -5.68 -11.24
CA VAL A 81 -6.19 -4.66 -12.13
C VAL A 81 -7.72 -4.70 -12.08
N ASP A 82 -8.33 -5.87 -12.21
CA ASP A 82 -9.78 -6.01 -12.19
C ASP A 82 -10.36 -5.61 -10.83
N TYR A 83 -9.70 -6.01 -9.73
CA TYR A 83 -10.01 -5.53 -8.38
C TYR A 83 -9.92 -3.99 -8.29
N MET A 84 -8.83 -3.40 -8.81
CA MET A 84 -8.65 -1.96 -8.76
C MET A 84 -9.79 -1.22 -9.46
N PHE A 85 -10.23 -1.70 -10.64
CA PHE A 85 -11.37 -1.13 -11.35
C PHE A 85 -12.67 -1.21 -10.55
N ASP A 86 -12.97 -2.36 -9.93
CA ASP A 86 -14.16 -2.58 -9.10
C ASP A 86 -14.18 -1.64 -7.87
N GLU A 87 -13.03 -1.42 -7.24
CA GLU A 87 -12.92 -0.50 -6.10
C GLU A 87 -13.16 0.96 -6.49
N TYR A 88 -12.55 1.42 -7.58
CA TYR A 88 -12.78 2.78 -8.07
C TYR A 88 -14.21 2.99 -8.55
N GLU A 89 -14.84 1.98 -9.17
CA GLU A 89 -16.26 2.03 -9.54
C GLU A 89 -17.17 2.26 -8.33
N LYS A 90 -16.81 1.68 -7.17
CA LYS A 90 -17.49 1.87 -5.88
C LYS A 90 -17.10 3.18 -5.16
N GLY A 91 -16.22 3.99 -5.74
CA GLY A 91 -15.72 5.22 -5.12
C GLY A 91 -14.69 5.01 -4.00
N ARG A 92 -14.14 3.80 -3.89
CA ARG A 92 -13.05 3.47 -2.95
C ARG A 92 -11.70 3.66 -3.64
N THR A 93 -10.65 3.94 -2.87
CA THR A 93 -9.30 4.08 -3.40
C THR A 93 -8.44 2.91 -2.92
N PRO A 94 -8.23 1.86 -3.74
CA PRO A 94 -7.45 0.69 -3.37
C PRO A 94 -5.95 0.97 -3.28
N ASN A 95 -5.22 0.08 -2.61
CA ASN A 95 -3.76 0.05 -2.64
C ASN A 95 -3.25 -1.18 -3.43
N PRO A 96 -3.01 -1.06 -4.74
CA PRO A 96 -2.60 -2.20 -5.58
C PRO A 96 -1.21 -2.74 -5.23
N ASP A 97 -0.35 -1.94 -4.59
CA ASP A 97 1.00 -2.39 -4.22
C ASP A 97 0.95 -3.37 -3.03
N VAL A 98 0.08 -3.13 -2.05
CA VAL A 98 -0.17 -4.09 -0.95
C VAL A 98 -0.70 -5.42 -1.51
N LEU A 99 -1.67 -5.34 -2.42
CA LEU A 99 -2.26 -6.52 -3.05
C LEU A 99 -1.25 -7.25 -3.95
N CYS A 100 -0.43 -6.53 -4.70
CA CYS A 100 0.60 -7.15 -5.53
C CYS A 100 1.62 -7.94 -4.69
N ASN A 101 1.96 -7.44 -3.50
CA ASN A 101 2.78 -8.22 -2.58
C ASN A 101 2.04 -9.50 -2.14
N ARG A 102 0.81 -9.38 -1.62
CA ARG A 102 0.03 -10.51 -1.12
C ARG A 102 -0.25 -11.58 -2.19
N GLU A 103 -0.74 -11.16 -3.34
CA GLU A 103 -1.32 -12.02 -4.39
C GLU A 103 -0.32 -12.46 -5.46
N ILE A 104 0.73 -11.67 -5.72
CA ILE A 104 1.66 -11.93 -6.83
C ILE A 104 3.02 -12.32 -6.29
N LYS A 105 3.70 -11.43 -5.55
CA LYS A 105 5.09 -11.65 -5.13
C LYS A 105 5.23 -12.72 -4.06
N PHE A 106 4.28 -12.82 -3.14
CA PHE A 106 4.34 -13.79 -2.03
C PHE A 106 3.31 -14.92 -2.15
N ASP A 107 2.53 -14.97 -3.23
CA ASP A 107 1.70 -16.12 -3.57
C ASP A 107 2.15 -16.78 -4.87
N VAL A 108 1.83 -16.20 -6.03
CA VAL A 108 2.11 -16.82 -7.34
C VAL A 108 3.62 -17.03 -7.57
N PHE A 109 4.42 -15.98 -7.35
CA PHE A 109 5.88 -16.05 -7.47
C PHE A 109 6.49 -17.05 -6.48
N MET A 110 6.02 -17.06 -5.23
CA MET A 110 6.48 -18.00 -4.22
C MET A 110 6.17 -19.44 -4.62
N LYS A 111 4.96 -19.72 -5.10
CA LYS A 111 4.58 -21.06 -5.61
C LYS A 111 5.46 -21.50 -6.77
N ILE A 112 5.81 -20.60 -7.69
CA ILE A 112 6.74 -20.91 -8.80
C ILE A 112 8.14 -21.22 -8.25
N ALA A 113 8.65 -20.40 -7.35
CA ALA A 113 9.95 -20.62 -6.71
C ALA A 113 10.03 -21.97 -5.99
N MET A 114 9.01 -22.33 -5.22
CA MET A 114 8.95 -23.62 -4.52
C MET A 114 8.92 -24.80 -5.50
N LYS A 115 8.25 -24.67 -6.66
CA LYS A 115 8.28 -25.69 -7.74
C LYS A 115 9.65 -25.84 -8.39
N LEU A 116 10.47 -24.79 -8.38
CA LEU A 116 11.88 -24.85 -8.81
C LEU A 116 12.80 -25.45 -7.72
N GLY A 117 12.24 -25.91 -6.61
CA GLY A 117 12.94 -26.52 -5.49
C GLY A 117 13.70 -25.51 -4.65
N ALA A 118 13.19 -24.28 -4.52
CA ALA A 118 13.71 -23.27 -3.61
C ALA A 118 13.31 -23.59 -2.16
N ASP A 119 14.20 -23.31 -1.22
CA ASP A 119 13.92 -23.36 0.21
C ASP A 119 13.30 -22.03 0.68
N TYR A 120 13.72 -20.92 0.06
CA TYR A 120 13.22 -19.57 0.33
C TYR A 120 13.01 -18.74 -0.94
N VAL A 121 12.21 -17.70 -0.80
CA VAL A 121 12.15 -16.57 -1.74
C VAL A 121 12.78 -15.34 -1.13
N ALA A 122 13.35 -14.49 -1.97
CA ALA A 122 13.87 -13.20 -1.55
C ALA A 122 13.35 -12.06 -2.43
N THR A 123 13.33 -10.87 -1.83
CA THR A 123 12.97 -9.63 -2.53
C THR A 123 13.86 -8.49 -2.06
N GLY A 124 13.99 -7.44 -2.87
CA GLY A 124 14.68 -6.20 -2.50
C GLY A 124 13.81 -5.26 -1.65
N HIS A 125 12.97 -5.77 -0.75
CA HIS A 125 12.17 -4.91 0.13
C HIS A 125 12.99 -4.45 1.35
N TYR A 126 12.82 -3.19 1.73
CA TYR A 126 13.35 -2.60 2.96
C TYR A 126 12.51 -3.00 4.17
N CYS A 127 12.57 -4.28 4.53
CA CYS A 127 11.91 -4.86 5.69
C CYS A 127 12.88 -5.81 6.39
N ARG A 128 12.68 -6.03 7.69
CA ARG A 128 13.46 -7.00 8.45
C ARG A 128 12.55 -8.14 8.88
N LYS A 129 13.15 -9.32 9.10
CA LYS A 129 12.45 -10.50 9.60
C LYS A 129 13.29 -11.15 10.67
N ASP A 130 12.66 -11.57 11.74
CA ASP A 130 13.25 -12.52 12.70
C ASP A 130 12.20 -13.57 13.11
N SER A 131 12.59 -14.50 13.97
CA SER A 131 11.68 -15.47 14.57
C SER A 131 11.98 -15.67 16.06
N PHE A 132 10.97 -16.15 16.79
CA PHE A 132 11.08 -16.55 18.18
C PHE A 132 10.10 -17.68 18.48
N ILE A 133 10.29 -18.38 19.59
CA ILE A 133 9.34 -19.38 20.08
C ILE A 133 8.31 -18.68 20.96
N ASN A 134 7.04 -18.74 20.58
CA ASN A 134 5.95 -18.10 21.32
C ASN A 134 5.57 -18.88 22.59
N GLU A 135 4.63 -18.35 23.37
CA GLU A 135 4.15 -18.98 24.62
C GLU A 135 3.54 -20.38 24.42
N LYS A 136 3.12 -20.71 23.20
CA LYS A 136 2.58 -22.02 22.82
C LYS A 136 3.67 -23.01 22.37
N GLY A 137 4.93 -22.58 22.33
CA GLY A 137 6.05 -23.40 21.86
C GLY A 137 6.19 -23.46 20.34
N GLU A 138 5.49 -22.60 19.60
CA GLU A 138 5.50 -22.55 18.14
C GLU A 138 6.47 -21.46 17.66
N GLU A 139 7.21 -21.75 16.59
CA GLU A 139 8.02 -20.72 15.94
C GLU A 139 7.11 -19.69 15.27
N THR A 140 7.30 -18.42 15.65
CA THR A 140 6.56 -17.27 15.13
C THR A 140 7.52 -16.30 14.49
N PHE A 141 7.19 -15.84 13.28
CA PHE A 141 7.98 -14.89 12.51
C PHE A 141 7.46 -13.48 12.73
N ARG A 142 8.38 -12.53 12.95
CA ARG A 142 8.04 -11.10 13.05
C ARG A 142 8.44 -10.38 11.79
N LEU A 143 7.56 -9.51 11.31
CA LEU A 143 7.86 -8.56 10.24
C LEU A 143 8.19 -7.21 10.86
N LEU A 144 9.44 -6.79 10.70
CA LEU A 144 9.99 -5.59 11.29
C LEU A 144 10.18 -4.51 10.23
N SER A 145 10.06 -3.25 10.66
CA SER A 145 10.33 -2.09 9.83
C SER A 145 11.79 -2.09 9.37
N GLY A 146 12.03 -1.65 8.14
CA GLY A 146 13.40 -1.51 7.62
C GLY A 146 14.23 -0.53 8.45
N LYS A 147 15.54 -0.76 8.53
CA LYS A 147 16.46 0.11 9.29
C LYS A 147 16.49 1.56 8.76
N ASP A 148 16.31 1.71 7.45
CA ASP A 148 16.12 3.00 6.81
C ASP A 148 14.65 3.45 6.93
N GLY A 149 14.34 4.29 7.91
CA GLY A 149 12.97 4.77 8.13
C GLY A 149 12.36 5.53 6.95
N ASN A 150 13.17 6.09 6.03
CA ASN A 150 12.66 6.76 4.83
C ASN A 150 12.31 5.78 3.70
N LYS A 151 12.82 4.55 3.79
CA LYS A 151 12.63 3.50 2.81
C LYS A 151 11.87 2.29 3.33
N ASP A 152 11.61 2.19 4.64
CA ASP A 152 10.79 1.15 5.28
C ASP A 152 9.59 0.78 4.41
N GLN A 153 9.51 -0.48 4.00
CA GLN A 153 8.43 -1.00 3.14
C GLN A 153 7.49 -1.94 3.88
N SER A 154 7.58 -2.03 5.21
CA SER A 154 6.74 -2.92 6.02
C SER A 154 5.24 -2.69 5.76
N TYR A 155 4.83 -1.43 5.54
CA TYR A 155 3.46 -1.07 5.19
C TYR A 155 2.93 -1.81 3.95
N PHE A 156 3.76 -2.05 2.93
CA PHE A 156 3.34 -2.76 1.72
C PHE A 156 3.28 -4.28 1.90
N LEU A 157 3.91 -4.79 2.97
CA LEU A 157 3.96 -6.20 3.33
C LEU A 157 3.01 -6.53 4.49
N CYS A 158 2.09 -5.61 4.81
CA CYS A 158 1.20 -5.72 5.97
C CYS A 158 0.17 -6.84 5.89
N GLN A 159 0.05 -7.48 4.73
CA GLN A 159 -0.87 -8.57 4.43
C GLN A 159 -0.16 -9.92 4.24
N LEU A 160 1.12 -10.05 4.67
CA LEU A 160 1.81 -11.34 4.63
C LEU A 160 1.36 -12.26 5.76
N SER A 161 1.23 -13.55 5.46
CA SER A 161 0.97 -14.60 6.46
C SER A 161 2.25 -15.12 7.11
N GLN A 162 2.10 -15.83 8.23
CA GLN A 162 3.20 -16.56 8.88
C GLN A 162 3.88 -17.57 7.93
N GLU A 163 3.08 -18.28 7.14
CA GLU A 163 3.60 -19.23 6.14
C GLU A 163 4.48 -18.51 5.11
N GLN A 164 4.00 -17.41 4.54
CA GLN A 164 4.76 -16.63 3.57
C GLN A 164 6.04 -16.05 4.19
N LEU A 165 5.97 -15.52 5.42
CA LEU A 165 7.15 -14.99 6.12
C LEU A 165 8.18 -16.07 6.42
N SER A 166 7.75 -17.28 6.79
CA SER A 166 8.65 -18.41 7.08
C SER A 166 9.57 -18.72 5.89
N LYS A 167 9.07 -18.53 4.66
CA LYS A 167 9.77 -18.78 3.40
C LYS A 167 10.39 -17.55 2.76
N THR A 168 10.37 -16.39 3.42
CA THR A 168 10.83 -15.13 2.84
C THR A 168 12.13 -14.61 3.47
N LEU A 169 13.01 -14.05 2.65
CA LEU A 169 14.22 -13.33 3.03
C LEU A 169 14.18 -11.88 2.53
N PHE A 170 14.70 -10.95 3.36
CA PHE A 170 14.84 -9.53 3.05
C PHE A 170 16.29 -9.07 3.24
N PRO A 171 17.19 -9.34 2.28
CA PRO A 171 18.64 -9.20 2.49
C PRO A 171 19.11 -7.77 2.76
N ILE A 172 18.33 -6.76 2.36
CA ILE A 172 18.71 -5.35 2.48
C ILE A 172 17.99 -4.63 3.62
N GLY A 173 17.16 -5.33 4.42
CA GLY A 173 16.40 -4.73 5.52
C GLY A 173 17.23 -4.02 6.58
N GLU A 174 18.47 -4.47 6.75
CA GLU A 174 19.45 -3.96 7.71
C GLU A 174 20.36 -2.85 7.16
N ILE A 175 20.14 -2.45 5.91
CA ILE A 175 21.05 -1.57 5.16
C ILE A 175 20.29 -0.32 4.74
N ILE A 176 20.92 0.85 4.91
CA ILE A 176 20.35 2.12 4.43
C ILE A 176 20.54 2.29 2.92
N LYS A 177 19.62 2.99 2.25
CA LYS A 177 19.67 3.15 0.78
C LYS A 177 21.00 3.66 0.22
N PRO A 178 21.70 4.63 0.86
CA PRO A 178 23.01 5.05 0.40
C PRO A 178 24.04 3.90 0.37
N GLU A 179 24.03 3.04 1.39
CA GLU A 179 24.94 1.91 1.46
C GLU A 179 24.58 0.82 0.44
N VAL A 180 23.28 0.59 0.17
CA VAL A 180 22.84 -0.27 -0.94
C VAL A 180 23.42 0.21 -2.27
N ARG A 181 23.34 1.52 -2.57
CA ARG A 181 23.92 2.08 -3.81
C ARG A 181 25.44 1.96 -3.84
N LYS A 182 26.11 2.16 -2.70
CA LYS A 182 27.55 1.98 -2.58
C LYS A 182 27.98 0.54 -2.89
N ILE A 183 27.31 -0.45 -2.30
CA ILE A 183 27.56 -1.88 -2.58
C ILE A 183 27.36 -2.18 -4.07
N ALA A 184 26.31 -1.62 -4.69
CA ALA A 184 26.08 -1.79 -6.12
C ALA A 184 27.21 -1.21 -6.98
N ALA A 185 27.71 -0.02 -6.63
CA ALA A 185 28.80 0.64 -7.34
C ALA A 185 30.13 -0.08 -7.15
N GLU A 186 30.46 -0.51 -5.93
CA GLU A 186 31.70 -1.25 -5.61
C GLU A 186 31.78 -2.62 -6.31
N ASN A 187 30.63 -3.19 -6.70
CA ASN A 187 30.54 -4.45 -7.42
C ASN A 187 30.24 -4.28 -8.91
N ASP A 188 30.34 -3.05 -9.44
CA ASP A 188 30.06 -2.70 -10.84
C ASP A 188 28.72 -3.24 -11.36
N LEU A 189 27.66 -3.18 -10.54
CA LEU A 189 26.32 -3.57 -10.98
C LEU A 189 25.74 -2.48 -11.89
N ILE A 190 25.23 -2.85 -13.06
CA ILE A 190 24.64 -1.91 -14.04
C ILE A 190 23.54 -1.02 -13.44
N THR A 191 22.84 -1.53 -12.42
CA THR A 191 21.75 -0.83 -11.73
C THR A 191 22.20 0.21 -10.69
N ALA A 192 23.51 0.38 -10.43
CA ALA A 192 24.01 1.23 -9.33
C ALA A 192 23.47 2.68 -9.37
N ASP A 193 23.43 3.26 -10.56
CA ASP A 193 22.93 4.64 -10.79
C ASP A 193 21.45 4.68 -11.20
N LYS A 194 20.78 3.54 -11.31
CA LYS A 194 19.38 3.48 -11.74
C LYS A 194 18.49 4.15 -10.70
N LYS A 195 17.56 4.99 -11.17
CA LYS A 195 16.59 5.67 -10.31
C LYS A 195 15.58 4.65 -9.78
N ASP A 196 15.09 4.88 -8.57
CA ASP A 196 14.04 4.05 -7.98
C ASP A 196 12.77 4.15 -8.85
N SER A 197 12.12 3.02 -9.12
CA SER A 197 10.86 3.00 -9.85
C SER A 197 9.81 3.88 -9.16
N GLN A 198 9.07 4.65 -9.96
CA GLN A 198 7.99 5.54 -9.50
C GLN A 198 6.71 5.14 -10.23
N GLY A 199 5.56 5.15 -9.52
CA GLY A 199 4.26 4.79 -10.08
C GLY A 199 3.69 3.52 -9.48
N LEU A 200 2.56 3.06 -10.03
CA LEU A 200 1.92 1.80 -9.66
C LEU A 200 2.84 0.63 -10.03
N CYS A 201 3.04 -0.33 -9.13
CA CYS A 201 3.95 -1.45 -9.38
C CYS A 201 3.57 -2.18 -10.67
N PHE A 202 4.53 -2.37 -11.59
CA PHE A 202 4.40 -3.08 -12.88
C PHE A 202 3.54 -2.43 -13.98
N ILE A 203 2.62 -1.51 -13.67
CA ILE A 203 1.84 -0.78 -14.70
C ILE A 203 2.68 0.34 -15.36
N GLY A 204 3.75 0.79 -14.69
CA GLY A 204 4.70 1.77 -15.22
C GLY A 204 4.28 3.22 -14.98
N LYS A 205 4.83 4.15 -15.78
CA LYS A 205 4.59 5.60 -15.65
C LYS A 205 3.31 6.03 -16.37
N VAL A 206 2.17 5.44 -16.00
CA VAL A 206 0.85 5.85 -16.52
C VAL A 206 0.16 6.75 -15.49
N ARG A 207 -0.52 7.81 -15.94
CA ARG A 207 -1.36 8.61 -15.05
C ARG A 207 -2.60 7.79 -14.70
N LEU A 208 -2.88 7.62 -13.41
CA LEU A 208 -4.00 6.81 -12.94
C LEU A 208 -5.35 7.17 -13.61
N PRO A 209 -5.73 8.46 -13.81
CA PRO A 209 -6.98 8.78 -14.51
C PRO A 209 -7.03 8.27 -15.95
N ASP A 210 -5.90 8.26 -16.67
CA ASP A 210 -5.83 7.73 -18.04
C ASP A 210 -5.96 6.20 -18.02
N PHE A 211 -5.32 5.55 -17.04
CA PHE A 211 -5.44 4.11 -16.85
C PHE A 211 -6.89 3.70 -16.58
N LEU A 212 -7.57 4.39 -15.66
CA LEU A 212 -8.94 4.06 -15.26
C LEU A 212 -9.96 4.29 -16.39
N GLN A 213 -9.68 5.21 -17.32
CA GLN A 213 -10.56 5.52 -18.46
C GLN A 213 -10.74 4.36 -19.46
N GLN A 214 -9.88 3.34 -19.41
CA GLN A 214 -10.00 2.16 -20.27
C GLN A 214 -11.28 1.36 -20.01
N LYS A 215 -11.77 1.35 -18.75
CA LYS A 215 -13.02 0.66 -18.37
C LYS A 215 -14.05 1.60 -17.76
N LEU A 216 -13.63 2.56 -16.95
CA LEU A 216 -14.53 3.51 -16.30
C LEU A 216 -14.71 4.71 -17.21
N ARG A 217 -15.88 4.83 -17.85
CA ARG A 217 -16.15 5.92 -18.80
C ARG A 217 -16.20 7.27 -18.08
N PRO A 218 -15.61 8.34 -18.65
CA PRO A 218 -15.79 9.68 -18.13
C PRO A 218 -17.27 10.08 -18.05
N LYS A 219 -17.68 10.59 -16.89
CA LYS A 219 -19.02 11.16 -16.66
C LYS A 219 -18.85 12.54 -16.05
N LYS A 220 -19.42 13.54 -16.73
CA LYS A 220 -19.34 14.92 -16.26
C LYS A 220 -20.10 15.09 -14.95
N GLY A 221 -19.44 15.67 -13.96
CA GLY A 221 -20.00 15.96 -12.63
C GLY A 221 -19.63 17.36 -12.14
N VAL A 222 -20.07 17.72 -10.93
CA VAL A 222 -19.84 19.04 -10.33
C VAL A 222 -18.88 18.98 -9.16
N ILE A 223 -18.08 20.04 -9.00
CA ILE A 223 -17.22 20.25 -7.84
C ILE A 223 -17.90 21.28 -6.93
N VAL A 224 -18.17 20.89 -5.70
CA VAL A 224 -18.81 21.70 -4.67
C VAL A 224 -17.76 22.10 -3.63
N GLU A 225 -17.63 23.39 -3.37
CA GLU A 225 -16.83 23.94 -2.29
C GLU A 225 -17.69 24.06 -1.03
N VAL A 226 -17.36 23.27 -0.01
CA VAL A 226 -18.01 23.24 1.30
C VAL A 226 -17.26 24.18 2.25
N PRO A 227 -17.96 25.08 2.97
CA PRO A 227 -17.32 25.98 3.91
C PRO A 227 -16.92 25.27 5.22
N GLU A 228 -15.82 25.70 5.83
CA GLU A 228 -15.34 25.16 7.12
C GLU A 228 -16.34 25.36 8.28
N GLY A 229 -17.25 26.33 8.15
CA GLY A 229 -18.27 26.65 9.14
C GLY A 229 -19.57 25.86 9.00
N LEU A 230 -19.64 24.85 8.12
CA LEU A 230 -20.84 24.02 7.97
C LEU A 230 -21.25 23.39 9.31
N GLY A 231 -22.56 23.35 9.58
CA GLY A 231 -23.11 22.93 10.88
C GLY A 231 -22.61 21.57 11.37
N VAL A 232 -22.43 20.62 10.45
CA VAL A 232 -21.94 19.26 10.72
C VAL A 232 -20.56 19.22 11.41
N TYR A 233 -19.73 20.26 11.26
CA TYR A 233 -18.41 20.33 11.91
C TYR A 233 -18.46 20.91 13.33
N ASN A 234 -19.59 21.54 13.69
CA ASN A 234 -19.78 22.26 14.95
C ASN A 234 -20.84 21.61 15.84
N GLU A 235 -21.26 20.39 15.53
CA GLU A 235 -22.22 19.65 16.35
C GLU A 235 -21.63 19.34 17.73
N LYS A 236 -22.47 19.48 18.76
CA LYS A 236 -22.08 19.09 20.11
C LYS A 236 -21.97 17.56 20.15
N ILE A 237 -20.82 17.09 20.59
CA ILE A 237 -20.59 15.66 20.84
C ILE A 237 -21.58 15.23 21.94
N PRO A 238 -22.42 14.23 21.69
CA PRO A 238 -23.35 13.72 22.69
C PRO A 238 -22.60 12.96 23.79
N ASP A 239 -23.27 12.74 24.92
CA ASP A 239 -22.82 11.76 25.90
C ASP A 239 -23.11 10.35 25.36
N PHE A 240 -22.19 9.41 25.57
CA PHE A 240 -22.31 8.02 25.13
C PHE A 240 -22.44 7.09 26.33
N ASP A 241 -23.34 6.11 26.26
CA ASP A 241 -23.52 5.12 27.33
C ASP A 241 -22.43 4.04 27.28
N THR A 242 -21.90 3.77 26.09
CA THR A 242 -20.85 2.78 25.87
C THR A 242 -19.70 3.31 25.02
N LYS A 243 -18.53 2.67 25.15
CA LYS A 243 -17.36 3.00 24.31
C LYS A 243 -17.63 2.69 22.83
N GLU A 244 -18.42 1.67 22.53
CA GLU A 244 -18.75 1.29 21.16
C GLU A 244 -19.60 2.35 20.45
N GLU A 245 -20.57 2.97 21.15
CA GLU A 245 -21.36 4.09 20.62
C GLU A 245 -20.48 5.31 20.32
N GLU A 246 -19.52 5.62 21.20
CA GLU A 246 -18.55 6.69 20.99
C GLU A 246 -17.71 6.43 19.73
N LEU A 247 -17.18 5.22 19.59
CA LEU A 247 -16.36 4.82 18.44
C LEU A 247 -17.17 4.85 17.13
N LEU A 248 -18.40 4.34 17.15
CA LEU A 248 -19.31 4.40 16.03
C LEU A 248 -19.55 5.85 15.60
N TYR A 249 -19.81 6.75 16.55
CA TYR A 249 -19.99 8.17 16.26
C TYR A 249 -18.76 8.80 15.56
N PHE A 250 -17.56 8.61 16.11
CA PHE A 250 -16.34 9.19 15.53
C PHE A 250 -15.86 8.49 14.24
N SER A 251 -16.37 7.29 13.97
CA SER A 251 -16.14 6.57 12.71
C SER A 251 -17.04 7.03 11.57
N LYS A 252 -18.16 7.71 11.85
CA LYS A 252 -19.06 8.17 10.79
C LYS A 252 -18.41 9.28 9.97
N LYS A 253 -18.61 9.22 8.65
CA LYS A 253 -18.25 10.31 7.73
C LYS A 253 -19.38 11.35 7.70
N PRO A 254 -19.05 12.65 7.60
CA PRO A 254 -20.05 13.66 7.27
C PRO A 254 -20.71 13.32 5.94
N VAL A 255 -22.02 13.47 5.87
CA VAL A 255 -22.79 13.34 4.63
C VAL A 255 -22.99 14.73 4.06
N TYR A 256 -22.66 14.91 2.79
CA TYR A 256 -22.79 16.19 2.09
C TYR A 256 -23.85 16.11 1.01
N SER A 257 -24.46 17.25 0.73
CA SER A 257 -25.34 17.53 -0.38
C SER A 257 -24.80 18.72 -1.18
N ILE A 258 -25.27 18.89 -2.42
CA ILE A 258 -24.85 20.02 -3.27
C ILE A 258 -25.22 21.36 -2.62
N GLU A 259 -26.26 21.40 -1.79
CA GLU A 259 -26.76 22.59 -1.10
C GLU A 259 -25.86 23.03 0.07
N ASP A 260 -25.00 22.15 0.58
CA ASP A 260 -24.06 22.44 1.67
C ASP A 260 -22.89 23.34 1.24
N GLY A 261 -22.77 23.63 -0.06
CA GLY A 261 -21.65 24.39 -0.59
C GLY A 261 -21.97 25.13 -1.88
N LYS A 262 -20.93 25.74 -2.46
CA LYS A 262 -21.02 26.46 -3.74
C LYS A 262 -20.45 25.59 -4.85
N THR A 263 -21.16 25.45 -5.97
CA THR A 263 -20.57 24.85 -7.16
C THR A 263 -19.47 25.76 -7.73
N VAL A 264 -18.25 25.24 -7.83
CA VAL A 264 -17.05 25.98 -8.24
C VAL A 264 -16.38 25.45 -9.50
N GLY A 265 -16.77 24.26 -9.96
CA GLY A 265 -16.18 23.64 -11.13
C GLY A 265 -16.89 22.38 -11.59
N GLN A 266 -16.28 21.70 -12.54
CA GLN A 266 -16.75 20.45 -13.12
C GLN A 266 -15.59 19.47 -13.23
N HIS A 267 -15.90 18.18 -13.21
CA HIS A 267 -14.92 17.10 -13.36
C HIS A 267 -15.43 16.04 -14.33
N GLN A 268 -14.57 15.08 -14.67
CA GLN A 268 -14.85 14.02 -15.66
C GLN A 268 -15.24 12.67 -15.03
N GLY A 269 -15.51 12.64 -13.72
CA GLY A 269 -15.88 11.43 -12.98
C GLY A 269 -15.38 11.51 -11.54
N ALA A 270 -16.23 11.21 -10.56
CA ALA A 270 -15.87 11.31 -9.14
C ALA A 270 -14.86 10.21 -8.75
N HIS A 271 -14.95 9.04 -9.38
CA HIS A 271 -14.08 7.89 -9.20
C HIS A 271 -12.60 8.13 -9.57
N TYR A 272 -12.26 9.24 -10.23
CA TYR A 272 -10.85 9.59 -10.52
C TYR A 272 -10.18 10.41 -9.41
N PHE A 273 -10.90 10.71 -8.33
CA PHE A 273 -10.43 11.56 -7.26
C PHE A 273 -10.42 10.81 -5.93
N THR A 274 -9.41 11.10 -5.11
CA THR A 274 -9.26 10.52 -3.79
C THR A 274 -9.35 11.61 -2.72
N LYS A 275 -9.90 11.27 -1.56
CA LYS A 275 -9.93 12.16 -0.40
C LYS A 275 -8.53 12.68 -0.03
N GLY A 276 -8.43 13.98 0.21
CA GLY A 276 -7.19 14.72 0.43
C GLY A 276 -6.43 15.10 -0.83
N GLN A 277 -6.92 14.76 -2.03
CA GLN A 277 -6.31 15.18 -3.29
C GLN A 277 -6.46 16.69 -3.50
N ARG A 278 -5.37 17.34 -3.91
CA ARG A 278 -5.33 18.78 -4.28
C ARG A 278 -5.23 19.00 -5.79
N LYS A 279 -4.43 18.20 -6.47
CA LYS A 279 -4.10 18.39 -7.89
C LYS A 279 -5.17 17.79 -8.79
N GLY A 280 -5.32 18.33 -10.01
CA GLY A 280 -6.25 17.82 -11.02
C GLY A 280 -7.70 18.25 -10.85
N LEU A 281 -7.98 19.15 -9.90
CA LEU A 281 -9.31 19.76 -9.74
C LEU A 281 -9.58 20.85 -10.79
N ASP A 282 -8.54 21.47 -11.32
CA ASP A 282 -8.60 22.57 -12.31
C ASP A 282 -9.55 23.73 -11.93
N VAL A 283 -9.72 23.96 -10.63
CA VAL A 283 -10.46 25.08 -10.04
C VAL A 283 -9.47 26.10 -9.49
N GLY A 284 -9.65 27.37 -9.87
CA GLY A 284 -8.84 28.50 -9.42
C GLY A 284 -9.69 29.62 -8.81
N GLY A 285 -9.03 30.64 -8.26
CA GLY A 285 -9.69 31.83 -7.70
C GLY A 285 -10.12 31.72 -6.23
N THR A 286 -9.74 30.66 -5.53
CA THR A 286 -9.94 30.50 -4.09
C THR A 286 -8.79 31.14 -3.28
N LYS A 287 -9.04 31.50 -2.02
CA LYS A 287 -8.03 32.11 -1.13
C LYS A 287 -6.94 31.10 -0.77
N GLU A 288 -7.36 29.87 -0.47
CA GLU A 288 -6.48 28.73 -0.22
C GLU A 288 -6.74 27.61 -1.23
N PRO A 289 -5.78 26.70 -1.45
CA PRO A 289 -5.98 25.57 -2.35
C PRO A 289 -7.13 24.68 -1.89
N LEU A 290 -7.92 24.17 -2.84
CA LEU A 290 -8.96 23.18 -2.57
C LEU A 290 -8.36 21.78 -2.38
N TYR A 291 -8.95 21.04 -1.44
CA TYR A 291 -8.70 19.63 -1.21
C TYR A 291 -10.02 18.88 -1.30
N VAL A 292 -10.01 17.69 -1.91
CA VAL A 292 -11.16 16.77 -1.90
C VAL A 292 -11.43 16.33 -0.46
N ILE A 293 -12.61 16.61 0.06
CA ILE A 293 -13.04 16.18 1.40
C ILE A 293 -13.95 14.95 1.34
N GLU A 294 -14.67 14.76 0.23
CA GLU A 294 -15.49 13.58 -0.01
C GLU A 294 -15.81 13.43 -1.50
N THR A 295 -16.10 12.21 -1.93
CA THR A 295 -16.59 11.91 -3.27
C THR A 295 -17.89 11.13 -3.21
N ASP A 296 -18.87 11.51 -4.03
CA ASP A 296 -20.09 10.76 -4.25
C ASP A 296 -20.10 10.26 -5.69
N VAL A 297 -19.87 8.96 -5.89
CA VAL A 297 -19.86 8.34 -7.22
C VAL A 297 -21.26 8.12 -7.79
N ASN A 298 -22.29 8.05 -6.94
CA ASN A 298 -23.67 7.83 -7.37
C ASN A 298 -24.23 9.11 -8.00
N GLU A 299 -24.15 10.21 -7.25
CA GLU A 299 -24.54 11.55 -7.72
C GLU A 299 -23.47 12.18 -8.63
N ASN A 300 -22.27 11.58 -8.67
CA ASN A 300 -21.11 12.06 -9.43
C ASN A 300 -20.72 13.49 -9.03
N VAL A 301 -20.49 13.69 -7.73
CA VAL A 301 -20.15 14.97 -7.10
C VAL A 301 -18.81 14.84 -6.37
N ILE A 302 -17.98 15.87 -6.47
CA ILE A 302 -16.78 16.02 -5.64
C ILE A 302 -17.02 17.15 -4.65
N TYR A 303 -16.90 16.84 -3.36
CA TYR A 303 -16.92 17.84 -2.30
C TYR A 303 -15.49 18.26 -1.98
N THR A 304 -15.26 19.56 -1.90
CA THR A 304 -13.95 20.16 -1.64
C THR A 304 -14.02 21.16 -0.49
N GLY A 305 -12.90 21.34 0.20
CA GLY A 305 -12.74 22.37 1.23
C GLY A 305 -11.45 23.14 1.01
N GLN A 306 -11.44 24.42 1.38
CA GLN A 306 -10.25 25.27 1.29
C GLN A 306 -9.27 24.94 2.43
N GLY A 307 -7.99 24.80 2.08
CA GLY A 307 -6.90 24.63 3.04
C GLY A 307 -6.71 23.20 3.54
N LYS A 308 -5.50 22.89 4.02
CA LYS A 308 -5.16 21.55 4.56
C LYS A 308 -5.80 21.26 5.91
N SER A 309 -6.21 22.31 6.62
CA SER A 309 -6.82 22.26 7.94
C SER A 309 -8.35 22.14 7.90
N HIS A 310 -8.95 22.03 6.71
CA HIS A 310 -10.40 21.97 6.58
C HIS A 310 -10.97 20.82 7.41
N PRO A 311 -11.97 21.05 8.29
CA PRO A 311 -12.46 20.04 9.24
C PRO A 311 -12.99 18.78 8.56
N GLY A 312 -13.58 18.91 7.35
CA GLY A 312 -14.03 17.77 6.54
C GLY A 312 -12.93 16.78 6.10
N LEU A 313 -11.65 17.16 6.22
CA LEU A 313 -10.54 16.23 5.98
C LEU A 313 -10.28 15.32 7.19
N TYR A 314 -10.68 15.69 8.40
CA TYR A 314 -10.18 15.06 9.62
C TYR A 314 -11.21 14.15 10.28
N ARG A 315 -10.77 12.93 10.62
CA ARG A 315 -11.54 11.96 11.41
C ARG A 315 -10.66 11.37 12.49
N LYS A 316 -11.26 11.00 13.62
CA LYS A 316 -10.53 10.42 14.75
C LYS A 316 -10.48 8.89 14.67
N THR A 317 -11.56 8.27 14.23
CA THR A 317 -11.74 6.81 14.28
C THR A 317 -12.02 6.27 12.89
N LEU A 318 -11.46 5.10 12.58
CA LEU A 318 -11.81 4.31 11.39
C LEU A 318 -12.25 2.91 11.80
N PHE A 319 -12.86 2.20 10.86
CA PHE A 319 -13.35 0.84 11.05
C PHE A 319 -12.76 -0.09 10.00
N VAL A 320 -12.55 -1.35 10.40
CA VAL A 320 -12.15 -2.46 9.53
C VAL A 320 -13.07 -3.63 9.85
N SER A 321 -13.78 -4.14 8.84
CA SER A 321 -14.65 -5.30 8.99
C SER A 321 -13.87 -6.59 9.22
N ASN A 322 -14.50 -7.60 9.83
CA ASN A 322 -13.83 -8.86 10.15
C ASN A 322 -13.20 -9.58 8.94
N ASP A 323 -13.84 -9.50 7.76
CA ASP A 323 -13.38 -10.11 6.52
C ASP A 323 -12.17 -9.39 5.90
N GLU A 324 -11.93 -8.15 6.30
CA GLU A 324 -10.79 -7.33 5.85
C GLU A 324 -9.66 -7.24 6.89
N LEU A 325 -9.81 -7.91 8.05
CA LEU A 325 -8.78 -7.98 9.08
C LEU A 325 -7.69 -9.00 8.72
N HIS A 326 -6.43 -8.59 8.90
CA HIS A 326 -5.28 -9.44 8.72
C HIS A 326 -4.29 -9.29 9.88
N TRP A 327 -3.97 -10.41 10.53
CA TRP A 327 -2.93 -10.46 11.55
C TRP A 327 -1.71 -11.19 11.02
N ILE A 328 -0.57 -10.51 11.02
CA ILE A 328 0.73 -11.19 10.87
C ILE A 328 1.00 -11.98 12.16
N ARG A 329 0.84 -11.32 13.31
CA ARG A 329 0.94 -11.93 14.63
C ARG A 329 -0.39 -12.57 15.02
N THR A 330 -0.69 -13.73 14.43
CA THR A 330 -1.93 -14.48 14.67
C THR A 330 -2.11 -14.88 16.14
N ASP A 331 -1.02 -15.01 16.87
CA ASP A 331 -1.00 -15.26 18.31
C ASP A 331 -1.46 -14.06 19.15
N LEU A 332 -1.47 -12.84 18.58
CA LEU A 332 -1.96 -11.60 19.20
C LEU A 332 -3.36 -11.19 18.72
N THR A 333 -4.06 -12.07 17.99
CA THR A 333 -5.42 -11.78 17.51
C THR A 333 -6.35 -11.48 18.68
N MET A 334 -7.04 -10.34 18.60
CA MET A 334 -7.92 -9.84 19.66
C MET A 334 -9.28 -10.55 19.67
N LYS A 335 -9.81 -10.80 20.86
CA LYS A 335 -11.19 -11.24 21.09
C LYS A 335 -12.11 -10.05 21.25
N GLU A 336 -13.40 -10.26 21.01
CA GLU A 336 -14.43 -9.24 21.23
C GLU A 336 -14.36 -8.67 22.65
N GLY A 337 -14.42 -7.33 22.75
CA GLY A 337 -14.29 -6.58 24.00
C GLY A 337 -12.85 -6.25 24.40
N GLU A 338 -11.84 -6.81 23.74
CA GLU A 338 -10.45 -6.47 24.01
C GLU A 338 -10.03 -5.14 23.36
N SER A 339 -9.01 -4.52 23.94
CA SER A 339 -8.37 -3.32 23.40
C SER A 339 -6.86 -3.43 23.43
N MET A 340 -6.18 -2.75 22.49
CA MET A 340 -4.73 -2.79 22.37
C MET A 340 -4.18 -1.41 21.98
N ASN A 341 -3.21 -0.91 22.77
CA ASN A 341 -2.47 0.29 22.39
C ASN A 341 -1.46 -0.05 21.30
N VAL A 342 -1.47 0.73 20.22
CA VAL A 342 -0.60 0.51 19.06
C VAL A 342 -0.10 1.83 18.48
N MET A 343 0.90 1.71 17.63
CA MET A 343 1.26 2.74 16.67
C MET A 343 0.67 2.38 15.31
N ALA A 344 -0.07 3.26 14.66
CA ALA A 344 -0.74 2.97 13.38
C ALA A 344 -0.43 4.03 12.31
N ARG A 345 -0.50 3.62 11.05
CA ARG A 345 -0.48 4.52 9.89
C ARG A 345 -1.51 4.06 8.87
N ILE A 346 -2.10 5.01 8.14
CA ILE A 346 -3.13 4.74 7.13
C ILE A 346 -2.60 4.92 5.70
N ARG A 347 -1.36 5.41 5.56
CA ARG A 347 -0.70 5.64 4.27
C ARG A 347 0.80 5.41 4.37
N TYR A 348 1.39 5.01 3.24
CA TYR A 348 2.83 4.89 3.10
C TYR A 348 3.54 6.23 3.40
N ARG A 349 4.65 6.18 4.15
CA ARG A 349 5.44 7.33 4.65
C ARG A 349 4.74 8.31 5.58
N GLN A 350 3.49 8.04 5.97
CA GLN A 350 2.91 8.75 7.09
C GLN A 350 3.67 8.34 8.37
N PRO A 351 4.10 9.28 9.22
CA PRO A 351 4.63 8.95 10.54
C PRO A 351 3.62 8.14 11.33
N LEU A 352 4.10 7.16 12.08
CA LEU A 352 3.27 6.38 12.98
C LEU A 352 2.54 7.31 13.99
N GLN A 353 1.27 7.03 14.24
CA GLN A 353 0.40 7.77 15.14
C GLN A 353 -0.09 6.84 16.24
N LYS A 354 -0.21 7.34 17.46
CA LYS A 354 -0.77 6.55 18.56
C LYS A 354 -2.24 6.27 18.30
N ALA A 355 -2.64 5.02 18.50
CA ALA A 355 -4.03 4.60 18.37
C ALA A 355 -4.34 3.48 19.37
N ILE A 356 -5.63 3.28 19.61
CA ILE A 356 -6.16 2.14 20.36
C ILE A 356 -7.03 1.32 19.42
N LEU A 357 -6.74 0.04 19.33
CA LEU A 357 -7.59 -0.93 18.66
C LEU A 357 -8.70 -1.36 19.62
N TYR A 358 -9.93 -1.43 19.14
CA TYR A 358 -11.08 -1.96 19.89
C TYR A 358 -11.76 -3.04 19.05
N LYS A 359 -11.74 -4.30 19.53
CA LYS A 359 -12.39 -5.40 18.85
C LYS A 359 -13.86 -5.49 19.26
N VAL A 360 -14.74 -5.41 18.27
CA VAL A 360 -16.20 -5.55 18.43
C VAL A 360 -16.70 -6.76 17.65
N ALA A 361 -17.99 -7.09 17.72
CA ALA A 361 -18.55 -8.25 17.04
C ALA A 361 -18.27 -8.24 15.53
N ASP A 362 -18.54 -7.12 14.85
CA ASP A 362 -18.50 -7.02 13.38
C ASP A 362 -17.14 -6.60 12.81
N GLY A 363 -16.17 -6.26 13.65
CA GLY A 363 -14.87 -5.79 13.17
C GLY A 363 -13.98 -5.21 14.25
N LEU A 364 -13.20 -4.20 13.85
CA LEU A 364 -12.20 -3.52 14.67
C LEU A 364 -12.27 -2.01 14.43
N TYR A 365 -12.41 -1.24 15.49
CA TYR A 365 -12.18 0.20 15.42
C TYR A 365 -10.69 0.50 15.68
N VAL A 366 -10.16 1.45 14.92
CA VAL A 366 -8.85 2.06 15.19
C VAL A 366 -9.09 3.51 15.59
N ASP A 367 -8.99 3.80 16.88
CA ASP A 367 -9.21 5.13 17.46
C ASP A 367 -7.87 5.84 17.65
N PHE A 368 -7.60 6.88 16.87
CA PHE A 368 -6.35 7.63 16.98
C PHE A 368 -6.43 8.65 18.13
N GLU A 369 -5.31 8.88 18.82
CA GLU A 369 -5.22 9.92 19.85
C GLU A 369 -5.45 11.32 19.22
N GLU A 370 -4.85 11.53 18.05
CA GLU A 370 -5.01 12.75 17.25
C GLU A 370 -5.81 12.48 15.97
N LYS A 371 -6.58 13.47 15.51
CA LYS A 371 -7.37 13.32 14.28
C LYS A 371 -6.47 13.12 13.06
N GLN A 372 -6.82 12.15 12.23
CA GLN A 372 -6.11 11.82 11.00
C GLN A 372 -6.77 12.51 9.81
N SER A 373 -5.94 13.15 8.99
CA SER A 373 -6.40 13.73 7.73
C SER A 373 -6.69 12.62 6.71
N ALA A 374 -7.72 12.82 5.90
CA ALA A 374 -8.13 12.05 4.73
C ALA A 374 -8.07 10.52 4.89
N ILE A 375 -8.67 10.00 5.96
CA ILE A 375 -9.00 8.56 6.08
C ILE A 375 -9.83 8.18 4.85
N THR A 376 -9.35 7.19 4.08
CA THR A 376 -9.89 6.86 2.76
C THR A 376 -10.25 5.38 2.69
N GLU A 377 -11.48 5.07 2.30
CA GLU A 377 -11.98 3.70 2.12
C GLU A 377 -11.21 2.98 1.00
N GLY A 378 -10.92 1.70 1.19
CA GLY A 378 -10.10 0.89 0.27
C GLY A 378 -8.58 1.00 0.49
N GLN A 379 -8.10 2.00 1.26
CA GLN A 379 -6.70 2.02 1.73
C GLN A 379 -6.52 1.10 2.93
N PHE A 380 -5.26 0.79 3.26
CA PHE A 380 -4.94 -0.05 4.42
C PHE A 380 -4.54 0.79 5.63
N VAL A 381 -5.07 0.42 6.80
CA VAL A 381 -4.46 0.75 8.08
C VAL A 381 -3.50 -0.36 8.47
N ALA A 382 -2.31 -0.01 8.94
CA ALA A 382 -1.32 -0.96 9.45
C ALA A 382 -0.91 -0.54 10.87
N TRP A 383 -0.89 -1.50 11.80
CA TRP A 383 -0.59 -1.25 13.21
C TRP A 383 0.63 -2.05 13.71
N TYR A 384 1.37 -1.38 14.57
CA TYR A 384 2.72 -1.72 14.98
C TYR A 384 2.85 -1.66 16.49
N ASN A 385 3.77 -2.46 17.01
CA ASN A 385 4.33 -2.30 18.34
C ASN A 385 5.83 -2.04 18.17
N ASP A 386 6.29 -0.84 18.55
CA ASP A 386 7.61 -0.32 18.20
C ASP A 386 7.89 -0.40 16.68
N ASP A 387 8.88 -1.20 16.26
CA ASP A 387 9.24 -1.42 14.87
C ASP A 387 8.59 -2.69 14.27
N GLU A 388 7.89 -3.50 15.06
CA GLU A 388 7.19 -4.71 14.64
C GLU A 388 5.81 -4.41 14.07
N LEU A 389 5.53 -4.90 12.87
CA LEU A 389 4.22 -4.86 12.26
C LEU A 389 3.38 -6.06 12.72
N LEU A 390 2.27 -5.78 13.41
CA LEU A 390 1.43 -6.82 14.01
C LEU A 390 0.30 -7.27 13.08
N GLY A 391 -0.29 -6.32 12.36
CA GLY A 391 -1.44 -6.57 11.50
C GLY A 391 -1.88 -5.35 10.69
N SER A 392 -2.92 -5.54 9.91
CA SER A 392 -3.52 -4.52 9.06
C SER A 392 -4.95 -4.85 8.68
N GLY A 393 -5.61 -3.94 7.97
CA GLY A 393 -6.82 -4.25 7.23
C GLY A 393 -7.28 -3.12 6.33
N VAL A 394 -8.27 -3.41 5.50
CA VAL A 394 -8.84 -2.45 4.56
C VAL A 394 -9.83 -1.54 5.30
N ILE A 395 -9.61 -0.24 5.16
CA ILE A 395 -10.47 0.79 5.76
C ILE A 395 -11.84 0.73 5.06
N SER A 396 -12.88 0.55 5.87
CA SER A 396 -14.28 0.46 5.45
C SER A 396 -15.02 1.79 5.51
#